data_AF-A0A7S3DWZ1-F1
#
_entry.id   AF-A0A7S3DWZ1-F1
#
_cell.length_a   1.000
_cell.length_b   1.000
_cell.length_c   1.000
_cell.angle_alpha   90.00
_cell.angle_beta   90.00
_cell.angle_gamma   90.00
#
_symmetry.space_group_name_H-M   'P 1'
#
loop_
_entity.id
_entity.type
_entity.pdbx_description
1 polymer ?
#
loop_
_entity_poly.entity_id
_entity_poly.type
_entity_poly.pdbx_seq_one_letter_code
_entity_poly.pdbx_strand_id
1 'polypeptide(L)'
;IEIDTPSTFSYVEFAKTHPFANNIMISTTKSATADLLAQTVFSHSSITDLDVNRSLLFGLYGAFYLGAFQYMYQVGVFNKLFDVEEFTNLPWKEKFKDEKGLQVLVAQVAID
;
A
#
# COMPACT_ATOMS: atom_id res chain seq x y z
N ILE A 1 30.88 8.37 -31.50
CA ILE A 1 29.72 8.97 -30.80
C ILE A 1 29.18 7.87 -29.91
N GLU A 2 29.54 7.91 -28.62
CA GLU A 2 29.04 6.97 -27.62
C GLU A 2 27.62 7.42 -27.28
N ILE A 3 26.63 6.57 -27.55
CA ILE A 3 25.22 6.87 -27.30
C ILE A 3 25.00 6.59 -25.81
N ASP A 4 24.96 7.65 -25.01
CA ASP A 4 24.58 7.60 -23.61
C ASP A 4 23.17 7.00 -23.51
N THR A 5 23.10 5.78 -22.98
CA THR A 5 21.82 5.06 -22.89
C THR A 5 21.12 5.58 -21.65
N PRO A 6 19.94 6.22 -21.75
CA PRO A 6 19.30 6.82 -20.60
C PRO A 6 19.04 5.74 -19.55
N SER A 7 19.49 5.99 -18.32
CA SER A 7 19.30 5.10 -17.17
C SER A 7 17.84 4.68 -17.06
N THR A 8 17.55 3.41 -17.32
CA THR A 8 16.19 2.88 -17.26
C THR A 8 15.69 2.94 -15.82
N PHE A 9 14.64 3.73 -15.56
CA PHE A 9 14.02 3.81 -14.23
C PHE A 9 13.51 2.42 -13.82
N SER A 10 13.99 1.93 -12.66
CA SER A 10 13.53 0.68 -12.06
C SER A 10 12.59 0.96 -10.90
N TYR A 11 11.29 0.69 -11.09
CA TYR A 11 10.28 0.83 -10.03
C TYR A 11 10.61 -0.04 -8.81
N VAL A 12 11.10 -1.27 -9.02
CA VAL A 12 11.45 -2.19 -7.93
C VAL A 12 12.58 -1.61 -7.09
N GLU A 13 13.57 -0.98 -7.72
CA GLU A 13 14.68 -0.36 -7.00
C GLU A 13 14.22 0.88 -6.22
N PHE A 14 13.37 1.70 -6.82
CA PHE A 14 12.74 2.84 -6.15
C PHE A 14 11.92 2.39 -4.92
N ALA A 15 11.10 1.34 -5.07
CA ALA A 15 10.26 0.84 -3.99
C ALA A 15 11.06 0.28 -2.81
N LYS A 16 12.23 -0.34 -3.07
CA LYS A 16 13.15 -0.81 -2.03
C LYS A 16 13.90 0.33 -1.35
N THR A 17 14.33 1.33 -2.12
CA THR A 17 15.12 2.46 -1.61
C THR A 17 14.26 3.46 -0.84
N HIS A 18 13.00 3.64 -1.25
CA HIS A 18 12.06 4.59 -0.66
C HIS A 18 10.71 3.94 -0.33
N PRO A 19 10.67 2.94 0.57
CA PRO A 19 9.46 2.16 0.84
C PRO A 19 8.33 3.01 1.43
N PHE A 20 8.66 4.01 2.25
CA PHE A 20 7.69 4.96 2.80
C PHE A 20 7.03 5.82 1.70
N ALA A 21 7.83 6.41 0.80
CA ALA A 21 7.32 7.21 -0.30
C ALA A 21 6.48 6.36 -1.28
N ASN A 22 6.93 5.13 -1.54
CA ASN A 22 6.19 4.16 -2.33
C ASN A 22 4.82 3.83 -1.69
N ASN A 23 4.78 3.62 -0.37
CA ASN A 23 3.53 3.35 0.33
C ASN A 23 2.55 4.52 0.27
N ILE A 24 3.02 5.76 0.48
CA ILE A 24 2.20 6.96 0.32
C ILE A 24 1.64 7.06 -1.10
N MET A 25 2.47 6.83 -2.12
CA MET A 25 2.04 6.89 -3.53
C MET A 25 0.94 5.87 -3.83
N ILE A 26 1.13 4.61 -3.42
CA ILE A 26 0.18 3.53 -3.67
C ILE A 26 -1.13 3.77 -2.93
N SER A 27 -1.07 4.12 -1.64
CA SER A 27 -2.26 4.36 -0.81
C SER A 27 -3.07 5.56 -1.29
N THR A 28 -2.42 6.65 -1.69
CA THR A 28 -3.05 7.82 -2.31
C THR A 28 -3.76 7.43 -3.59
N THR A 29 -3.05 6.78 -4.51
CA THR A 29 -3.58 6.36 -5.81
C THR A 29 -4.77 5.43 -5.62
N LYS A 30 -4.62 4.40 -4.77
CA LYS A 30 -5.70 3.45 -4.44
C LYS A 30 -6.93 4.18 -3.93
N SER A 31 -6.76 5.12 -3.00
CA SER A 31 -7.90 5.82 -2.38
C SER A 31 -8.60 6.74 -3.36
N ALA A 32 -7.85 7.49 -4.16
CA ALA A 32 -8.40 8.32 -5.23
C ALA A 32 -9.12 7.47 -6.29
N THR A 33 -8.54 6.34 -6.72
CA THR A 33 -9.19 5.43 -7.67
C THR A 33 -10.45 4.80 -7.08
N ALA A 34 -10.44 4.40 -5.81
CA ALA A 34 -11.60 3.82 -5.15
C ALA A 34 -12.77 4.82 -5.11
N ASP A 35 -12.51 6.09 -4.81
CA ASP A 35 -13.53 7.12 -4.85
C ASP A 35 -14.03 7.38 -6.28
N LEU A 36 -13.13 7.49 -7.27
CA LEU A 36 -13.50 7.63 -8.67
C LEU A 36 -14.41 6.48 -9.15
N LEU A 37 -14.09 5.23 -8.79
CA LEU A 37 -14.94 4.08 -9.07
C LEU A 37 -16.27 4.17 -8.33
N ALA A 38 -16.30 4.68 -7.09
CA ALA A 38 -17.55 4.87 -6.38
C ALA A 38 -18.46 5.93 -7.01
N GLN A 39 -17.88 7.02 -7.52
CA GLN A 39 -18.63 8.05 -8.23
C GLN A 39 -19.17 7.52 -9.56
N THR A 40 -18.32 6.84 -10.34
CA THR A 40 -18.65 6.42 -11.71
C THR A 40 -19.44 5.12 -11.78
N VAL A 41 -19.06 4.10 -11.03
CA VAL A 41 -19.66 2.75 -11.10
C VAL A 41 -20.86 2.63 -10.18
N PHE A 42 -20.79 3.10 -8.93
CA PHE A 42 -21.92 2.94 -8.01
C PHE A 42 -22.92 4.09 -8.09
N SER A 43 -22.43 5.33 -8.22
CA SER A 43 -23.29 6.52 -8.29
C SER A 43 -23.69 6.90 -9.72
N HIS A 44 -23.14 6.19 -10.73
CA HIS A 44 -23.41 6.41 -12.16
C HIS A 44 -23.20 7.87 -12.61
N SER A 45 -22.33 8.62 -11.90
CA SER A 45 -22.02 10.00 -12.24
C SER A 45 -21.11 10.02 -13.48
N SER A 46 -21.35 10.99 -14.37
CA SER A 46 -20.46 11.23 -15.50
C SER A 46 -19.06 11.62 -15.02
N ILE A 47 -18.02 11.28 -15.78
CA ILE A 47 -16.63 11.69 -15.51
C ILE A 47 -16.50 13.23 -15.47
N THR A 48 -17.41 13.95 -16.13
CA THR A 48 -17.46 15.42 -16.12
C THR A 48 -18.10 16.00 -14.85
N ASP A 49 -18.89 15.21 -14.13
CA ASP A 49 -19.66 15.64 -12.95
C ASP A 49 -19.07 15.08 -11.64
N LEU A 50 -17.79 14.73 -11.67
CA LEU A 50 -17.11 14.20 -10.49
C LEU A 50 -16.98 15.27 -9.41
N ASP A 51 -17.29 14.89 -8.17
CA ASP A 51 -16.98 15.69 -7.01
C ASP A 51 -15.48 15.63 -6.73
N VAL A 52 -14.76 16.62 -7.26
CA VAL A 52 -13.30 16.74 -7.11
C VAL A 52 -12.90 17.03 -5.66
N ASN A 53 -13.75 17.70 -4.87
CA ASN A 53 -13.45 17.94 -3.46
C ASN A 53 -13.45 16.63 -2.70
N ARG A 54 -14.42 15.75 -2.98
CA ARG A 54 -14.45 14.40 -2.42
C ARG A 54 -13.23 13.58 -2.85
N SER A 55 -12.91 13.56 -4.14
CA SER A 55 -11.74 12.84 -4.66
C SER A 55 -10.44 13.32 -4.01
N LEU A 56 -10.29 14.63 -3.80
CA LEU A 56 -9.15 15.21 -3.11
C LEU A 56 -9.09 14.78 -1.64
N LEU A 57 -10.22 14.78 -0.93
CA LEU A 57 -10.28 14.30 0.46
C LEU A 57 -9.90 12.83 0.56
N PHE A 58 -10.36 11.98 -0.35
CA PHE A 58 -9.97 10.57 -0.41
C PHE A 58 -8.49 10.40 -0.74
N GLY A 59 -7.94 11.22 -1.64
CA GLY A 59 -6.51 11.26 -1.94
C GLY A 59 -5.68 11.67 -0.71
N LEU A 60 -6.05 12.74 -0.03
CA LEU A 60 -5.36 13.23 1.18
C LEU A 60 -5.47 12.22 2.32
N TYR A 61 -6.65 11.61 2.52
CA TYR A 61 -6.84 10.53 3.48
C TYR A 61 -5.93 9.34 3.15
N GLY A 62 -5.88 8.94 1.87
CA GLY A 62 -4.96 7.93 1.38
C GLY A 62 -3.50 8.28 1.66
N ALA A 63 -3.08 9.51 1.42
CA ALA A 63 -1.69 9.93 1.60
C ALA A 63 -1.26 10.02 3.07
N PHE A 64 -2.02 10.78 3.86
CA PHE A 64 -1.63 11.13 5.23
C PHE A 64 -2.02 10.06 6.24
N TYR A 65 -3.24 9.52 6.15
CA TYR A 65 -3.70 8.54 7.10
C TYR A 65 -3.20 7.14 6.72
N LEU A 66 -3.59 6.60 5.57
CA LEU A 66 -3.20 5.25 5.17
C LEU A 66 -1.71 5.16 4.79
N GLY A 67 -1.21 6.17 4.07
CA GLY A 67 0.14 6.18 3.52
C GLY A 67 1.22 6.46 4.55
N ALA A 68 1.03 7.49 5.38
CA ALA A 68 2.00 7.91 6.37
C ALA A 68 1.70 7.32 7.75
N PHE A 69 0.56 7.67 8.36
CA PHE A 69 0.26 7.28 9.74
C PHE A 69 0.14 5.76 9.93
N GLN A 70 -0.69 5.08 9.13
CA GLN A 70 -0.90 3.64 9.23
C GLN A 70 0.40 2.86 8.94
N TYR A 71 1.17 3.29 7.94
CA TYR A 71 2.48 2.67 7.67
C TYR A 71 3.45 2.83 8.84
N MET A 72 3.54 4.03 9.42
CA MET A 72 4.41 4.25 10.59
C MET A 72 3.96 3.42 11.78
N TYR A 73 2.64 3.28 11.98
CA TYR A 73 2.08 2.43 13.02
C TYR A 73 2.41 0.94 12.77
N GLN A 74 2.20 0.44 11.56
CA GLN A 74 2.46 -0.95 11.21
C GLN A 74 3.96 -1.29 11.28
N VAL A 75 4.81 -0.46 10.68
CA VAL A 75 6.26 -0.68 10.71
C VAL A 75 6.86 -0.47 12.11
N GLY A 76 6.34 0.50 12.88
CA GLY A 76 6.86 0.85 14.19
C GLY A 76 6.36 -0.03 15.34
N VAL A 77 5.11 -0.50 15.27
CA VAL A 77 4.42 -1.23 16.33
C VAL A 77 4.24 -2.70 15.97
N PHE A 78 3.69 -3.01 14.78
CA PHE A 78 3.42 -4.41 14.42
C PHE A 78 4.70 -5.22 14.22
N ASN A 79 5.72 -4.67 13.57
CA ASN A 79 7.02 -5.37 13.45
C ASN A 79 7.70 -5.63 14.81
N LYS A 80 7.36 -4.88 15.86
CA LYS A 80 7.90 -5.11 17.22
C LYS A 80 7.05 -6.10 18.02
N LEU A 81 5.74 -6.12 17.79
CA LEU A 81 4.82 -7.02 18.47
C LEU A 81 4.81 -8.42 17.87
N PHE A 82 5.09 -8.53 16.57
CA PHE A 82 5.01 -9.75 15.80
C PHE A 82 6.31 -9.96 15.04
N ASP A 83 7.02 -11.03 15.37
CA ASP A 83 8.23 -11.45 14.65
C ASP A 83 7.82 -12.12 13.32
N VAL A 84 7.61 -11.29 12.29
CA VAL A 84 7.10 -11.73 10.97
C VAL A 84 8.20 -12.00 9.96
N GLU A 85 9.47 -11.71 10.27
CA GLU A 85 10.57 -11.84 9.31
C GLU A 85 10.79 -13.28 8.89
N GLU A 86 10.71 -14.24 9.82
CA GLU A 86 10.87 -15.66 9.50
C GLU A 86 9.73 -16.14 8.60
N PHE A 87 8.48 -15.83 8.96
CA PHE A 87 7.31 -16.23 8.18
C PHE A 87 7.26 -15.59 6.78
N THR A 88 7.60 -14.30 6.65
CA THR A 88 7.51 -13.59 5.37
C THR A 88 8.51 -14.10 4.33
N ASN A 89 9.66 -14.61 4.77
CA ASN A 89 10.71 -15.17 3.92
C ASN A 89 10.47 -16.63 3.49
N LEU A 90 9.51 -17.33 4.12
CA LEU A 90 9.20 -18.72 3.74
C LEU A 90 8.53 -18.81 2.34
N PRO A 91 8.82 -19.86 1.56
CA PRO A 91 8.08 -20.15 0.34
C PRO A 91 6.62 -20.50 0.66
N TRP A 92 5.68 -20.19 -0.25
CA TRP A 92 4.23 -20.33 -0.02
C TRP A 92 3.79 -21.71 0.51
N LYS A 93 4.41 -22.79 0.06
CA LYS A 93 4.11 -24.16 0.51
C LYS A 93 4.46 -24.39 1.98
N GLU A 94 5.45 -23.67 2.49
CA GLU A 94 5.92 -23.73 3.88
C GLU A 94 5.16 -22.74 4.76
N LYS A 95 4.73 -21.59 4.21
CA LYS A 95 3.83 -20.65 4.91
C LYS A 95 2.53 -21.30 5.39
N PHE A 96 1.93 -22.19 4.60
CA PHE A 96 0.70 -22.89 5.03
C PHE A 96 0.95 -23.94 6.13
N LYS A 97 2.21 -24.31 6.39
CA LYS A 97 2.59 -25.25 7.44
C LYS A 97 3.13 -24.56 8.69
N ASP A 98 3.46 -23.27 8.60
CA ASP A 98 3.90 -22.49 9.74
C ASP A 98 2.69 -22.01 10.55
N GLU A 99 2.30 -22.84 11.52
CA GLU A 99 1.19 -22.54 12.44
C GLU A 99 1.43 -21.25 13.25
N LYS A 100 2.67 -20.95 13.62
CA LYS A 100 2.99 -19.74 14.39
C LYS A 100 2.84 -18.50 13.51
N GLY A 101 3.38 -18.52 12.31
CA GLY A 101 3.24 -17.43 11.35
C GLY A 101 1.79 -17.19 10.93
N LEU A 102 0.98 -18.25 10.77
CA LEU A 102 -0.46 -18.13 10.53
C LEU A 102 -1.22 -17.52 11.72
N GLN A 103 -0.90 -17.91 12.95
CA GLN A 103 -1.49 -17.29 14.15
C GLN A 103 -1.14 -15.81 14.24
N VAL A 104 0.10 -15.46 13.96
CA VAL A 104 0.57 -14.07 13.89
C VAL A 104 -0.19 -13.31 12.80
N LEU A 105 -0.34 -13.86 11.59
CA LEU A 105 -1.14 -13.24 10.53
C LEU A 105 -2.59 -12.99 10.95
N VAL A 106 -3.23 -13.97 11.60
CA VAL A 106 -4.61 -13.83 12.08
C VAL A 106 -4.70 -12.75 13.15
N ALA A 107 -3.74 -12.70 14.08
CA ALA A 107 -3.67 -11.65 15.09
C ALA A 107 -3.47 -10.26 14.46
N GLN A 108 -2.66 -10.17 13.42
CA GLN A 108 -2.46 -8.92 12.68
C GLN A 108 -3.76 -8.47 12.01
N VAL A 109 -4.48 -9.37 11.32
CA VAL A 109 -5.78 -9.07 10.68
C VAL A 109 -6.88 -8.76 11.70
N ALA A 110 -6.80 -9.29 12.92
CA ALA A 110 -7.79 -9.01 13.96
C ALA A 110 -7.60 -7.62 14.61
N ILE A 111 -6.39 -7.07 14.57
CA ILE A 111 -6.04 -5.77 15.17
C ILE A 111 -6.07 -4.63 14.13
N ASP A 112 -5.73 -4.92 12.87
CA ASP A 112 -5.81 -3.99 11.72
C ASP A 112 -7.27 -3.77 11.26
#